data_AF-A0A9X5XGB1-F1
#
_entry.id   AF-A0A9X5XGB1-F1
#
_cell.length_a   1.000
_cell.length_b   1.000
_cell.length_c   1.000
_cell.angle_alpha   90.00
_cell.angle_beta   90.00
_cell.angle_gamma   90.00
#
_symmetry.space_group_name_H-M   'P 1'
#
loop_
_entity.id
_entity.type
_entity.pdbx_description
1 polymer ?
#
loop_
_entity_poly.entity_id
_entity_poly.type
_entity_poly.pdbx_seq_one_letter_code
_entity_poly.pdbx_strand_id
1 'polypeptide(L)'
;LPGDTTFGGLALAQGLLVITLGVVARVLHRTRPDPRTALRGLAGPAVAMLACALGGVMSGGVAQRVADWLDGTRGSLPGPPVLLTWQASVIPPTLLVLLGLCGRLALRTWRLRAVETRAVELDYLGEAKDTTRTGRIASTRAMAALTDRAPLMVGVISFVTLLLGAGALVGVLTTGDAPAQAARGSYAFVRGAAEAAQALGSWLIGLGFILLVTSGRRAYKDQAARRTIGILWDVGTFWPRAAHPFAPPCYAERAVPDLTWRMVTWTRATGGRLVLSGHSQGSVLAAAAAWQLKPSVRRRVALLTYGSPLERLYGRWFPAHFGPAALTSLHREVDCWRNLYRLTDPIGGPVRLPGDCGPQVDRAPLKDPLAYGRTQEHPLP
;
A
#
# COMPACT_ATOMS: atom_id res chain seq x y z
N LEU A 1 -34.16 15.20 3.17
CA LEU A 1 -33.87 15.66 4.55
C LEU A 1 -32.74 16.70 4.53
N PRO A 2 -32.60 17.59 5.53
CA PRO A 2 -31.47 18.55 5.62
C PRO A 2 -30.08 17.88 5.56
N GLY A 3 -30.01 16.59 5.92
CA GLY A 3 -28.81 15.78 5.76
C GLY A 3 -28.41 15.56 4.29
N ASP A 4 -29.35 15.41 3.36
CA ASP A 4 -29.05 15.06 1.95
C ASP A 4 -28.26 16.16 1.24
N THR A 5 -28.63 17.42 1.46
CA THR A 5 -27.91 18.57 0.90
C THR A 5 -26.51 18.71 1.51
N THR A 6 -26.38 18.48 2.82
CA THR A 6 -25.09 18.54 3.53
C THR A 6 -24.16 17.43 3.07
N PHE A 7 -24.62 16.17 3.09
CA PHE A 7 -23.82 15.02 2.64
C PHE A 7 -23.52 15.08 1.14
N GLY A 8 -24.45 15.54 0.31
CA GLY A 8 -24.24 15.77 -1.12
C GLY A 8 -23.18 16.85 -1.38
N GLY A 9 -23.27 17.98 -0.69
CA GLY A 9 -22.27 19.05 -0.77
C GLY A 9 -20.88 18.61 -0.33
N LEU A 10 -20.78 17.86 0.78
CA LEU A 10 -19.53 17.29 1.26
C LEU A 10 -18.93 16.30 0.25
N ALA A 11 -19.73 15.38 -0.29
CA ALA A 11 -19.26 14.41 -1.29
C ALA A 11 -18.78 15.09 -2.57
N LEU A 12 -19.50 16.13 -3.03
CA LEU A 12 -19.10 16.94 -4.18
C LEU A 12 -17.77 17.65 -3.92
N ALA A 13 -17.64 18.34 -2.78
CA ALA A 13 -16.43 19.05 -2.40
C ALA A 13 -15.23 18.09 -2.29
N GLN A 14 -15.39 16.93 -1.65
CA GLN A 14 -14.36 15.89 -1.58
C GLN A 14 -13.95 15.39 -2.98
N GLY A 15 -14.92 15.11 -3.84
CA GLY A 15 -14.67 14.68 -5.22
C GLY A 15 -13.88 15.72 -6.02
N LEU A 16 -14.28 16.99 -5.94
CA LEU A 16 -13.61 18.10 -6.61
C LEU A 16 -12.18 18.31 -6.08
N LEU A 17 -11.97 18.19 -4.77
CA LEU A 17 -10.64 18.29 -4.16
C LEU A 17 -9.74 17.13 -4.62
N VAL A 18 -10.24 15.90 -4.66
CA VAL A 18 -9.50 14.73 -5.17
C VAL A 18 -9.13 14.90 -6.64
N ILE A 19 -10.06 15.37 -7.47
CA ILE A 19 -9.80 15.64 -8.90
C ILE A 19 -8.74 16.72 -9.05
N THR A 20 -8.86 17.82 -8.32
CA THR A 20 -7.90 18.93 -8.33
C THR A 20 -6.52 18.46 -7.90
N LEU A 21 -6.43 17.68 -6.81
CA LEU A 21 -5.19 17.06 -6.34
C LEU A 21 -4.60 16.13 -7.40
N GLY A 22 -5.44 15.37 -8.11
CA GLY A 22 -5.06 14.54 -9.25
C GLY A 22 -4.43 15.33 -10.40
N VAL A 23 -5.04 16.46 -10.76
CA VAL A 23 -4.51 17.37 -11.79
C VAL A 23 -3.16 17.94 -11.36
N VAL A 24 -3.06 18.48 -10.15
CA VAL A 24 -1.81 19.03 -9.60
C VAL A 24 -0.72 17.97 -9.57
N ALA A 25 -1.00 16.77 -9.05
CA ALA A 25 -0.06 15.67 -8.99
C ALA A 25 0.41 15.24 -10.39
N ARG A 26 -0.49 15.24 -11.38
CA ARG A 26 -0.16 14.91 -12.76
C ARG A 26 0.73 15.98 -13.41
N VAL A 27 0.47 17.26 -13.16
CA VAL A 27 1.31 18.37 -13.62
C VAL A 27 2.70 18.27 -13.00
N LEU A 28 2.80 18.10 -11.69
CA LEU A 28 4.08 17.93 -11.00
C LEU A 28 4.87 16.73 -11.54
N HIS A 29 4.22 15.58 -11.71
CA HIS A 29 4.89 14.40 -12.27
C HIS A 29 5.39 14.62 -13.71
N ARG A 30 4.69 15.40 -14.53
CA ARG A 30 5.15 15.73 -15.88
C ARG A 30 6.44 16.55 -15.88
N THR A 31 6.70 17.35 -14.85
CA THR A 31 7.95 18.13 -14.74
C THR A 31 9.17 17.28 -14.43
N ARG A 32 8.98 16.17 -13.69
CA ARG A 32 10.05 15.24 -13.28
C ARG A 32 9.54 13.80 -13.35
N PRO A 33 9.38 13.25 -14.57
CA PRO A 33 8.79 11.92 -14.73
C PRO A 33 9.76 10.85 -14.25
N ASP A 34 9.29 10.01 -13.34
CA ASP A 34 9.95 8.76 -12.96
C ASP A 34 8.99 7.58 -13.26
N PRO A 35 9.36 6.65 -14.17
CA PRO A 35 8.53 5.50 -14.54
C PRO A 35 8.13 4.60 -13.36
N ARG A 36 8.92 4.59 -12.28
CA ARG A 36 8.69 3.73 -11.11
C ARG A 36 7.73 4.34 -10.10
N THR A 37 7.55 5.67 -10.13
CA THR A 37 6.61 6.38 -9.25
C THR A 37 5.20 5.75 -9.32
N ALA A 38 4.65 5.44 -8.16
CA ALA A 38 3.35 4.79 -8.02
C ALA A 38 2.27 5.61 -8.74
N LEU A 39 1.50 4.93 -9.59
CA LEU A 39 0.43 5.53 -10.41
C LEU A 39 0.86 6.79 -11.19
N ARG A 40 2.13 6.92 -11.58
CA ARG A 40 2.66 8.08 -12.30
C ARG A 40 2.33 9.41 -11.60
N GLY A 41 2.45 9.41 -10.27
CA GLY A 41 2.21 10.56 -9.39
C GLY A 41 0.82 10.58 -8.74
N LEU A 42 -0.14 9.77 -9.21
CA LEU A 42 -1.52 9.80 -8.70
C LEU A 42 -1.74 9.00 -7.40
N ALA A 43 -0.69 8.48 -6.78
CA ALA A 43 -0.78 7.70 -5.55
C ALA A 43 -1.43 8.47 -4.39
N GLY A 44 -1.01 9.72 -4.16
CA GLY A 44 -1.61 10.60 -3.14
C GLY A 44 -3.12 10.84 -3.35
N PRO A 45 -3.54 11.37 -4.51
CA PRO A 45 -4.97 11.51 -4.83
C PRO A 45 -5.76 10.21 -4.72
N ALA A 46 -5.18 9.09 -5.15
CA ALA A 46 -5.86 7.80 -5.07
C ALA A 46 -6.11 7.36 -3.63
N VAL A 47 -5.11 7.49 -2.75
CA VAL A 47 -5.25 7.20 -1.32
C VAL A 47 -6.24 8.17 -0.67
N ALA A 48 -6.22 9.45 -1.03
CA ALA A 48 -7.19 10.44 -0.54
C ALA A 48 -8.64 10.06 -0.91
N MET A 49 -8.88 9.64 -2.16
CA MET A 49 -10.19 9.16 -2.60
C MET A 49 -10.68 7.96 -1.76
N LEU A 50 -9.80 6.98 -1.56
CA LEU A 50 -10.13 5.79 -0.76
C LEU A 50 -10.38 6.15 0.71
N ALA A 51 -9.64 7.11 1.26
CA ALA A 51 -9.87 7.61 2.61
C ALA A 51 -11.22 8.33 2.73
N CYS A 52 -11.59 9.19 1.77
CA CYS A 52 -12.90 9.84 1.73
C CYS A 52 -14.04 8.81 1.63
N ALA A 53 -13.89 7.81 0.76
CA ALA A 53 -14.89 6.76 0.60
C ALA A 53 -15.04 5.91 1.87
N LEU A 54 -13.92 5.52 2.50
CA LEU A 54 -13.96 4.78 3.76
C LEU A 54 -14.62 5.61 4.87
N GLY A 55 -14.28 6.90 4.97
CA GLY A 55 -14.93 7.82 5.91
C GLY A 55 -16.43 7.91 5.69
N GLY A 56 -16.87 8.11 4.44
CA GLY A 56 -18.28 8.18 4.07
C GLY A 56 -19.05 6.89 4.41
N VAL A 57 -18.50 5.73 4.04
CA VAL A 57 -19.10 4.42 4.34
C VAL A 57 -19.19 4.17 5.85
N MET A 58 -18.15 4.50 6.62
CA MET A 58 -18.15 4.29 8.06
C MET A 58 -19.10 5.24 8.78
N SER A 59 -19.08 6.53 8.45
CA SER A 59 -20.02 7.52 9.01
C SER A 59 -21.47 7.17 8.67
N GLY A 60 -21.73 6.81 7.41
CA GLY A 60 -23.07 6.44 6.97
C GLY A 60 -23.57 5.14 7.60
N GLY A 61 -22.72 4.13 7.68
CA GLY A 61 -23.04 2.85 8.29
C GLY A 61 -23.35 2.94 9.77
N VAL A 62 -22.55 3.69 10.53
CA VAL A 62 -22.78 3.92 11.97
C VAL A 62 -24.06 4.71 12.17
N ALA A 63 -24.26 5.81 11.44
CA ALA A 63 -25.47 6.62 11.56
C ALA A 63 -26.74 5.81 11.25
N GLN A 64 -26.70 5.02 10.17
CA GLN A 64 -27.82 4.16 9.79
C GLN A 64 -28.11 3.09 10.83
N ARG A 65 -27.10 2.37 11.32
CA ARG A 65 -27.29 1.31 12.32
C ARG A 65 -27.80 1.85 13.66
N VAL A 66 -27.32 3.02 14.09
CA VAL A 66 -27.83 3.69 15.31
C VAL A 66 -29.27 4.13 15.10
N ALA A 67 -29.61 4.69 13.94
CA ALA A 67 -31.00 5.05 13.61
C ALA A 67 -31.91 3.82 13.60
N ASP A 68 -31.53 2.74 12.91
CA ASP A 68 -32.28 1.47 12.87
C ASP A 68 -32.50 0.90 14.29
N TRP A 69 -31.49 0.98 15.15
CA TRP A 69 -31.57 0.50 16.54
C TRP A 69 -32.52 1.35 17.40
N LEU A 70 -32.48 2.68 17.25
CA LEU A 70 -33.37 3.60 17.96
C LEU A 70 -34.83 3.52 17.46
N ASP A 71 -35.03 3.31 16.15
CA ASP A 71 -36.35 3.20 15.55
C ASP A 71 -37.03 1.86 15.84
N GLY A 72 -36.24 0.79 16.04
CA GLY A 72 -36.75 -0.55 16.30
C GLY A 72 -37.61 -1.05 15.13
N THR A 73 -38.88 -1.33 15.40
CA THR A 73 -39.89 -1.72 14.37
C THR A 73 -40.91 -0.62 14.09
N ARG A 74 -40.72 0.59 14.64
CA ARG A 74 -41.75 1.62 14.70
C ARG A 74 -41.88 2.43 13.41
N GLY A 75 -40.86 2.43 12.55
CA GLY A 75 -40.87 3.16 11.27
C GLY A 75 -41.06 4.67 11.44
N SER A 76 -40.66 5.19 12.61
CA SER A 76 -40.97 6.53 13.09
C SER A 76 -39.85 7.54 12.82
N LEU A 77 -38.62 7.04 12.64
CA LEU A 77 -37.47 7.85 12.28
C LEU A 77 -37.33 7.89 10.75
N PRO A 78 -37.10 9.09 10.16
CA PRO A 78 -36.70 9.19 8.77
C PRO A 78 -35.46 8.32 8.54
N GLY A 79 -35.50 7.48 7.50
CA GLY A 79 -34.38 6.62 7.11
C GLY A 79 -33.10 7.39 6.81
N PRO A 80 -31.96 6.69 6.59
CA PRO A 80 -30.68 7.34 6.32
C PRO A 80 -30.78 8.27 5.10
N PRO A 81 -30.00 9.37 5.07
CA PRO A 81 -29.85 10.20 3.88
C PRO A 81 -29.72 9.36 2.61
N VAL A 82 -30.44 9.77 1.57
CA VAL A 82 -30.59 9.02 0.31
C VAL A 82 -29.21 8.74 -0.31
N LEU A 83 -28.29 9.70 -0.21
CA LEU A 83 -26.91 9.55 -0.66
C LEU A 83 -26.17 8.38 0.00
N LEU A 84 -26.39 8.12 1.29
CA LEU A 84 -25.74 7.00 1.97
C LEU A 84 -26.24 5.65 1.43
N THR A 85 -27.50 5.59 1.02
CA THR A 85 -28.07 4.40 0.38
C THR A 85 -27.47 4.18 -1.01
N TRP A 86 -27.27 5.26 -1.78
CA TRP A 86 -26.52 5.20 -3.03
C TRP A 86 -25.06 4.77 -2.82
N GLN A 87 -24.37 5.32 -1.83
CA GLN A 87 -23.00 4.91 -1.50
C GLN A 87 -22.90 3.44 -1.07
N ALA A 88 -23.87 2.93 -0.30
CA ALA A 88 -23.96 1.52 0.03
C ALA A 88 -24.12 0.66 -1.23
N SER A 89 -24.99 1.08 -2.17
CA SER A 89 -25.23 0.34 -3.42
C SER A 89 -24.03 0.26 -4.36
N VAL A 90 -23.03 1.13 -4.18
CA VAL A 90 -21.77 1.11 -4.93
C VAL A 90 -20.81 0.01 -4.45
N ILE A 91 -21.00 -0.53 -3.24
CA ILE A 91 -20.09 -1.53 -2.67
C ILE A 91 -20.10 -2.84 -3.47
N PRO A 92 -21.25 -3.48 -3.77
CA PRO A 92 -21.27 -4.71 -4.57
C PRO A 92 -20.57 -4.60 -5.94
N PRO A 93 -20.85 -3.59 -6.81
CA PRO A 93 -20.13 -3.47 -8.08
C PRO A 93 -18.64 -3.19 -7.88
N THR A 94 -18.25 -2.44 -6.84
CA THR A 94 -16.83 -2.24 -6.51
C THR A 94 -16.16 -3.57 -6.15
N LEU A 95 -16.83 -4.43 -5.37
CA LEU A 95 -16.33 -5.76 -5.03
C LEU A 95 -16.24 -6.68 -6.25
N LEU A 96 -17.18 -6.61 -7.18
CA LEU A 96 -17.10 -7.38 -8.43
C LEU A 96 -15.87 -6.98 -9.26
N VAL A 97 -15.57 -5.68 -9.37
CA VAL A 97 -14.36 -5.22 -10.05
C VAL A 97 -13.10 -5.69 -9.31
N LEU A 98 -13.11 -5.64 -7.97
CA LEU A 98 -12.01 -6.15 -7.15
C LEU A 98 -11.80 -7.66 -7.36
N LEU A 99 -12.87 -8.46 -7.38
CA LEU A 99 -12.82 -9.90 -7.64
C LEU A 99 -12.26 -10.20 -9.04
N GLY A 100 -12.71 -9.47 -10.07
CA GLY A 100 -12.16 -9.59 -11.43
C GLY A 100 -10.68 -9.24 -11.50
N LEU A 101 -10.26 -8.17 -10.80
CA LEU A 101 -8.86 -7.78 -10.69
C LEU A 101 -8.03 -8.86 -9.97
N CYS A 102 -8.52 -9.38 -8.84
CA CYS A 102 -7.88 -10.46 -8.10
C CYS A 102 -7.76 -11.73 -8.94
N GLY A 103 -8.82 -12.13 -9.66
CA GLY A 103 -8.80 -13.28 -10.57
C GLY A 103 -7.77 -13.11 -11.69
N ARG A 104 -7.68 -11.92 -12.29
CA ARG A 104 -6.66 -11.60 -13.30
C ARG A 104 -5.24 -11.66 -12.74
N LEU A 105 -5.03 -11.15 -11.53
CA LEU A 105 -3.72 -11.23 -10.86
C LEU A 105 -3.38 -12.67 -10.48
N ALA A 106 -4.34 -13.46 -10.00
CA ALA A 106 -4.15 -14.88 -9.68
C ALA A 106 -3.78 -15.69 -10.93
N LEU A 107 -4.49 -15.51 -12.05
CA LEU A 107 -4.17 -16.14 -13.32
C LEU A 107 -2.77 -15.75 -13.81
N ARG A 108 -2.40 -14.47 -13.66
CA ARG A 108 -1.06 -13.99 -14.01
C ARG A 108 0.00 -14.64 -13.12
N THR A 109 -0.20 -14.70 -11.81
CA THR A 109 0.73 -15.32 -10.87
C THR A 109 0.88 -16.82 -11.15
N TRP A 110 -0.22 -17.50 -11.50
CA TRP A 110 -0.18 -18.90 -11.92
C TRP A 110 0.64 -19.10 -13.21
N ARG A 111 0.49 -18.22 -14.21
CA ARG A 111 1.33 -18.25 -15.42
C ARG A 111 2.79 -17.93 -15.12
N LEU A 112 3.05 -16.95 -14.25
CA LEU A 112 4.40 -16.56 -13.83
C LEU A 112 5.09 -17.71 -13.08
N ARG A 113 4.37 -18.45 -12.25
CA ARG A 113 4.90 -19.64 -11.57
C ARG A 113 5.51 -20.63 -12.55
N ALA A 114 4.91 -20.87 -13.71
CA ALA A 114 5.45 -21.78 -14.71
C ALA A 114 6.80 -21.30 -15.28
N VAL A 115 6.96 -19.98 -15.47
CA VAL A 115 8.23 -19.37 -15.91
C VAL A 115 9.27 -19.46 -14.79
N GLU A 116 8.88 -19.13 -13.56
CA GLU A 116 9.75 -19.20 -12.38
C GLU A 116 10.22 -20.63 -12.10
N THR A 117 9.40 -21.67 -12.34
CA THR A 117 9.82 -23.07 -12.19
C THR A 117 11.06 -23.35 -13.04
N ARG A 118 11.05 -22.94 -14.31
CA ARG A 118 12.20 -23.14 -15.22
C ARG A 118 13.42 -22.34 -14.76
N ALA A 119 13.22 -21.12 -14.28
CA ALA A 119 14.32 -20.30 -13.76
C ALA A 119 14.94 -20.90 -12.50
N VAL A 120 14.12 -21.44 -11.59
CA VAL A 120 14.59 -22.13 -10.39
C VAL A 120 15.34 -23.41 -10.76
N GLU A 121 14.85 -24.21 -11.71
CA GLU A 121 15.60 -25.39 -12.18
C GLU A 121 17.00 -25.04 -12.69
N LEU A 122 17.16 -23.89 -13.36
CA LEU A 122 18.47 -23.38 -13.80
C LEU A 122 19.34 -22.92 -12.62
N ASP A 123 18.74 -22.29 -11.60
CA ASP A 123 19.47 -21.83 -10.41
C ASP A 123 20.09 -22.98 -9.60
N TYR A 124 19.51 -24.19 -9.65
CA TYR A 124 19.97 -25.38 -8.90
C TYR A 124 20.51 -26.50 -9.82
N LEU A 125 21.05 -26.13 -10.99
CA LEU A 125 21.73 -27.11 -11.86
C LEU A 125 22.86 -27.83 -11.11
N GLY A 126 22.86 -29.16 -11.21
CA GLY A 126 23.83 -30.03 -10.54
C GLY A 126 23.36 -30.59 -9.18
N GLU A 127 22.25 -30.09 -8.63
CA GLU A 127 21.63 -30.69 -7.44
C GLU A 127 20.62 -31.79 -7.80
N ALA A 128 20.39 -32.72 -6.86
CA ALA A 128 19.36 -33.74 -7.01
C ALA A 128 17.99 -33.06 -7.17
N LYS A 129 17.26 -33.42 -8.24
CA LYS A 129 15.99 -32.77 -8.57
C LYS A 129 14.96 -32.94 -7.45
N ASP A 130 14.51 -31.83 -6.87
CA ASP A 130 13.39 -31.77 -5.94
C ASP A 130 12.25 -30.94 -6.55
N THR A 131 11.30 -31.60 -7.21
CA THR A 131 10.18 -30.96 -7.90
C THR A 131 9.25 -30.22 -6.93
N THR A 132 9.12 -30.71 -5.70
CA THR A 132 8.26 -30.10 -4.67
C THR A 132 8.86 -28.79 -4.19
N ARG A 133 10.15 -28.79 -3.84
CA ARG A 133 10.86 -27.59 -3.39
C ARG A 133 11.01 -26.57 -4.53
N THR A 134 11.32 -27.02 -5.74
CA THR A 134 11.30 -26.18 -6.95
C THR A 134 9.96 -25.46 -7.10
N GLY A 135 8.87 -26.22 -7.05
CA GLY A 135 7.52 -25.68 -7.18
C GLY A 135 7.15 -24.69 -6.08
N ARG A 136 7.66 -24.89 -4.85
CA ARG A 136 7.47 -23.98 -3.72
C ARG A 136 8.24 -22.68 -3.91
N ILE A 137 9.52 -22.73 -4.27
CA ILE A 137 10.35 -21.54 -4.52
C ILE A 137 9.75 -20.72 -5.67
N ALA A 138 9.39 -21.37 -6.77
CA ALA A 138 8.76 -20.72 -7.92
C ALA A 138 7.43 -20.04 -7.55
N SER A 139 6.60 -20.70 -6.72
CA SER A 139 5.37 -20.10 -6.20
C SER A 139 5.66 -18.87 -5.33
N THR A 140 6.66 -18.94 -4.45
CA THR A 140 7.05 -17.82 -3.58
C THR A 140 7.56 -16.63 -4.40
N ARG A 141 8.43 -16.85 -5.41
CA ARG A 141 8.89 -15.79 -6.33
C ARG A 141 7.72 -15.16 -7.09
N ALA A 142 6.82 -15.98 -7.64
CA ALA A 142 5.66 -15.49 -8.36
C ALA A 142 4.70 -14.68 -7.48
N MET A 143 4.48 -15.12 -6.22
CA MET A 143 3.68 -14.38 -5.24
C MET A 143 4.36 -13.09 -4.80
N ALA A 144 5.68 -13.10 -4.58
CA ALA A 144 6.44 -11.91 -4.23
C ALA A 144 6.29 -10.80 -5.27
N ALA A 145 6.18 -11.13 -6.56
CA ALA A 145 5.95 -10.17 -7.64
C ALA A 145 4.58 -9.45 -7.56
N LEU A 146 3.63 -9.91 -6.74
CA LEU A 146 2.33 -9.24 -6.57
C LEU A 146 2.47 -7.87 -5.91
N THR A 147 3.46 -7.66 -5.04
CA THR A 147 3.70 -6.35 -4.40
C THR A 147 3.96 -5.25 -5.44
N ASP A 148 4.55 -5.59 -6.58
CA ASP A 148 4.77 -4.63 -7.67
C ASP A 148 3.45 -4.12 -8.29
N ARG A 149 2.35 -4.85 -8.06
CA ARG A 149 0.99 -4.54 -8.52
C ARG A 149 0.15 -3.77 -7.51
N ALA A 150 0.64 -3.54 -6.28
CA ALA A 150 -0.10 -2.81 -5.27
C ALA A 150 -0.57 -1.42 -5.76
N PRO A 151 0.24 -0.59 -6.46
CA PRO A 151 -0.27 0.68 -6.99
C PRO A 151 -1.40 0.50 -8.00
N LEU A 152 -1.36 -0.53 -8.84
CA LEU A 152 -2.44 -0.82 -9.80
C LEU A 152 -3.76 -1.12 -9.08
N MET A 153 -3.70 -1.90 -7.99
CA MET A 153 -4.90 -2.18 -7.19
C MET A 153 -5.48 -0.90 -6.59
N VAL A 154 -4.63 -0.07 -5.96
CA VAL A 154 -5.06 1.21 -5.39
C VAL A 154 -5.65 2.13 -6.46
N GLY A 155 -5.03 2.21 -7.64
CA GLY A 155 -5.52 3.05 -8.72
C GLY A 155 -6.86 2.59 -9.31
N VAL A 156 -7.03 1.29 -9.55
CA VAL A 156 -8.29 0.74 -10.07
C VAL A 156 -9.42 0.93 -9.07
N ILE A 157 -9.20 0.56 -7.80
CA ILE A 157 -10.23 0.71 -6.76
C ILE A 157 -10.57 2.19 -6.58
N SER A 158 -9.57 3.06 -6.49
CA SER A 158 -9.79 4.52 -6.38
C SER A 158 -10.59 5.07 -7.56
N PHE A 159 -10.25 4.71 -8.79
CA PHE A 159 -10.96 5.15 -9.99
C PHE A 159 -12.41 4.68 -10.00
N VAL A 160 -12.66 3.40 -9.70
CA VAL A 160 -14.01 2.82 -9.64
C VAL A 160 -14.83 3.49 -8.54
N THR A 161 -14.24 3.69 -7.36
CA THR A 161 -14.91 4.37 -6.24
C THR A 161 -15.24 5.82 -6.57
N LEU A 162 -14.35 6.56 -7.24
CA LEU A 162 -14.63 7.92 -7.71
C LEU A 162 -15.76 7.93 -8.74
N LEU A 163 -15.70 7.05 -9.75
CA LEU A 163 -16.69 6.96 -10.82
C LEU A 163 -18.09 6.61 -10.29
N LEU A 164 -18.17 5.55 -9.48
CA LEU A 164 -19.44 5.10 -8.91
C LEU A 164 -19.94 6.07 -7.84
N GLY A 165 -19.05 6.71 -7.07
CA GLY A 165 -19.40 7.78 -6.13
C GLY A 165 -19.96 9.03 -6.83
N ALA A 166 -19.40 9.41 -7.98
CA ALA A 166 -19.95 10.48 -8.81
C ALA A 166 -21.33 10.08 -9.38
N GLY A 167 -21.48 8.84 -9.84
CA GLY A 167 -22.76 8.29 -10.27
C GLY A 167 -23.82 8.30 -9.16
N ALA A 168 -23.45 7.92 -7.93
CA ALA A 168 -24.29 8.02 -6.75
C ALA A 168 -24.75 9.46 -6.47
N LEU A 169 -23.83 10.43 -6.56
CA LEU A 169 -24.15 11.84 -6.37
C LEU A 169 -25.12 12.35 -7.45
N VAL A 170 -24.86 12.04 -8.73
CA VAL A 170 -25.75 12.39 -9.84
C VAL A 170 -27.13 11.73 -9.68
N GLY A 171 -27.17 10.47 -9.23
CA GLY A 171 -28.43 9.76 -8.96
C GLY A 171 -29.28 10.49 -7.93
N VAL A 172 -28.69 10.85 -6.78
CA VAL A 172 -29.40 11.63 -5.74
C VAL A 172 -29.87 12.98 -6.24
N LEU A 173 -29.02 13.71 -6.97
CA LEU A 173 -29.34 15.07 -7.43
C LEU A 173 -30.43 15.08 -8.51
N THR A 174 -30.54 14.02 -9.32
CA THR A 174 -31.52 13.95 -10.40
C THR A 174 -32.86 13.35 -9.95
N THR A 175 -32.85 12.35 -9.06
CA THR A 175 -34.08 11.64 -8.69
C THR A 175 -34.62 12.02 -7.32
N GLY A 176 -33.77 12.45 -6.39
CA GLY A 176 -34.13 12.63 -4.98
C GLY A 176 -34.46 11.31 -4.24
N ASP A 177 -34.33 10.18 -4.92
CA ASP A 177 -34.85 8.87 -4.53
C ASP A 177 -33.73 7.85 -4.32
N ALA A 178 -33.97 6.84 -3.47
CA ALA A 178 -33.04 5.73 -3.29
C ALA A 178 -32.84 4.94 -4.61
N PRO A 179 -31.72 4.20 -4.79
CA PRO A 179 -31.42 3.47 -6.04
C PRO A 179 -32.58 2.60 -6.55
N ALA A 180 -33.18 1.78 -5.69
CA ALA A 180 -34.30 0.92 -6.06
C ALA A 180 -35.54 1.72 -6.51
N GLN A 181 -35.81 2.83 -5.82
CA GLN A 181 -36.92 3.73 -6.09
C GLN A 181 -36.75 4.44 -7.44
N ALA A 182 -35.56 5.00 -7.65
CA ALA A 182 -35.15 5.65 -8.89
C ALA A 182 -35.25 4.71 -10.11
N ALA A 183 -35.02 3.41 -9.91
CA ALA A 183 -35.07 2.41 -10.97
C ALA A 183 -36.48 1.84 -11.24
N ARG A 184 -37.53 2.23 -10.50
CA ARG A 184 -38.88 1.62 -10.64
C ARG A 184 -39.46 1.68 -12.05
N GLY A 185 -39.24 2.79 -12.77
CA GLY A 185 -39.72 2.99 -14.15
C GLY A 185 -38.82 2.40 -15.23
N SER A 186 -37.74 1.71 -14.84
CA SER A 186 -36.75 1.15 -15.78
C SER A 186 -37.01 -0.33 -16.09
N TYR A 187 -36.19 -0.91 -16.98
CA TYR A 187 -36.25 -2.33 -17.31
C TYR A 187 -36.09 -3.23 -16.06
N ALA A 188 -36.78 -4.37 -16.04
CA ALA A 188 -36.83 -5.28 -14.88
C ALA A 188 -35.44 -5.68 -14.36
N PHE A 189 -34.46 -5.87 -15.25
CA PHE A 189 -33.08 -6.17 -14.89
C PHE A 189 -32.41 -5.02 -14.12
N VAL A 190 -32.58 -3.77 -14.56
CA VAL A 190 -31.97 -2.59 -13.93
C VAL A 190 -32.56 -2.37 -12.55
N ARG A 191 -33.89 -2.48 -12.42
CA ARG A 191 -34.58 -2.42 -11.14
C ARG A 191 -34.09 -3.50 -10.18
N GLY A 192 -34.07 -4.75 -10.62
CA GLY A 192 -33.60 -5.88 -9.79
C GLY A 192 -32.14 -5.73 -9.38
N ALA A 193 -31.27 -5.23 -10.26
CA ALA A 193 -29.88 -4.95 -9.94
C ALA A 193 -29.74 -3.82 -8.90
N ALA A 194 -30.53 -2.75 -9.01
CA ALA A 194 -30.52 -1.65 -8.04
C ALA A 194 -31.02 -2.08 -6.66
N GLU A 195 -32.10 -2.87 -6.60
CA GLU A 195 -32.63 -3.47 -5.37
C GLU A 195 -31.61 -4.39 -4.71
N ALA A 196 -31.01 -5.30 -5.47
CA ALA A 196 -29.97 -6.20 -4.98
C ALA A 196 -28.74 -5.42 -4.49
N ALA A 197 -28.24 -4.46 -5.28
CA ALA A 197 -27.07 -3.67 -4.92
C ALA A 197 -27.30 -2.88 -3.63
N GLN A 198 -28.46 -2.25 -3.49
CA GLN A 198 -28.85 -1.53 -2.27
C GLN A 198 -28.91 -2.46 -1.06
N ALA A 199 -29.59 -3.61 -1.18
CA ALA A 199 -29.73 -4.56 -0.09
C ALA A 199 -28.38 -5.17 0.33
N LEU A 200 -27.62 -5.72 -0.62
CA LEU A 200 -26.29 -6.29 -0.36
C LEU A 200 -25.33 -5.24 0.18
N GLY A 201 -25.35 -4.02 -0.38
CA GLY A 201 -24.53 -2.91 0.09
C GLY A 201 -24.72 -2.62 1.57
N SER A 202 -25.96 -2.51 2.03
CA SER A 202 -26.28 -2.30 3.45
C SER A 202 -25.74 -3.42 4.36
N TRP A 203 -25.93 -4.69 3.97
CA TRP A 203 -25.40 -5.83 4.71
C TRP A 203 -23.87 -5.83 4.76
N LEU A 204 -23.21 -5.49 3.65
CA LEU A 204 -21.75 -5.45 3.55
C LEU A 204 -21.13 -4.36 4.43
N ILE A 205 -21.81 -3.23 4.62
CA ILE A 205 -21.37 -2.21 5.58
C ILE A 205 -21.37 -2.77 7.00
N GLY A 206 -22.46 -3.43 7.41
CA GLY A 206 -22.56 -4.08 8.72
C GLY A 206 -21.50 -5.16 8.93
N LEU A 207 -21.32 -6.04 7.93
CA LEU A 207 -20.26 -7.05 7.95
C LEU A 207 -18.87 -6.41 8.03
N GLY A 208 -18.61 -5.38 7.22
CA GLY A 208 -17.34 -4.64 7.23
C GLY A 208 -17.01 -4.03 8.59
N PHE A 209 -18.02 -3.48 9.28
CA PHE A 209 -17.85 -2.95 10.64
C PHE A 209 -17.51 -4.06 11.64
N ILE A 210 -18.21 -5.20 11.59
CA ILE A 210 -17.91 -6.36 12.45
C ILE A 210 -16.48 -6.86 12.19
N LEU A 211 -16.09 -6.96 10.91
CA LEU A 211 -14.73 -7.35 10.52
C LEU A 211 -13.68 -6.35 11.03
N LEU A 212 -13.96 -5.05 10.99
CA LEU A 212 -13.07 -4.02 11.52
C LEU A 212 -12.86 -4.18 13.04
N VAL A 213 -13.93 -4.29 13.81
CA VAL A 213 -13.89 -4.44 15.28
C VAL A 213 -13.20 -5.74 15.69
N THR A 214 -13.55 -6.85 15.04
CA THR A 214 -12.95 -8.16 15.33
C THR A 214 -11.47 -8.20 14.95
N SER A 215 -11.09 -7.58 13.82
CA SER A 215 -9.69 -7.44 13.40
C SER A 215 -8.90 -6.57 14.37
N GLY A 216 -9.45 -5.45 14.84
CA GLY A 216 -8.83 -4.61 15.86
C GLY A 216 -8.61 -5.37 17.17
N ARG A 217 -9.63 -6.13 17.62
CA ARG A 217 -9.53 -6.98 18.81
C ARG A 217 -8.48 -8.07 18.63
N ARG A 218 -8.39 -8.68 17.44
CA ARG A 218 -7.40 -9.70 17.13
C ARG A 218 -5.99 -9.12 17.11
N ALA A 219 -5.79 -7.95 16.52
CA ALA A 219 -4.51 -7.24 16.52
C ALA A 219 -4.00 -6.95 17.94
N TYR A 220 -4.93 -6.68 18.87
CA TYR A 220 -4.62 -6.51 20.28
C TYR A 220 -4.18 -7.82 20.96
N LYS A 221 -4.82 -8.95 20.65
CA LYS A 221 -4.61 -10.23 21.35
C LYS A 221 -3.56 -11.17 20.72
N ASP A 222 -3.36 -11.11 19.41
CA ASP A 222 -2.57 -12.07 18.63
C ASP A 222 -1.33 -11.39 18.03
N GLN A 223 -0.14 -11.92 18.37
CA GLN A 223 1.15 -11.40 17.91
C GLN A 223 1.33 -11.56 16.39
N ALA A 224 0.82 -12.64 15.79
CA ALA A 224 0.93 -12.87 14.35
C ALA A 224 0.04 -11.87 13.58
N ALA A 225 -1.20 -11.66 14.03
CA ALA A 225 -2.09 -10.65 13.47
C ALA A 225 -1.51 -9.23 13.62
N ARG A 226 -0.92 -8.92 14.78
CA ARG A 226 -0.25 -7.63 15.03
C ARG A 226 0.92 -7.41 14.08
N ARG A 227 1.71 -8.45 13.79
CA ARG A 227 2.87 -8.34 12.87
C ARG A 227 2.45 -7.97 11.45
N THR A 228 1.36 -8.56 10.94
CA THR A 228 0.86 -8.26 9.59
C THR A 228 0.31 -6.83 9.49
N ILE A 229 -0.47 -6.40 10.48
CA ILE A 229 -1.00 -5.02 10.55
C ILE A 229 0.14 -4.01 10.79
N GLY A 230 1.16 -4.43 11.55
CA GLY A 230 2.34 -3.64 11.89
C GLY A 230 3.11 -3.12 10.69
N ILE A 231 3.16 -3.85 9.57
CA ILE A 231 3.87 -3.38 8.36
C ILE A 231 3.24 -2.10 7.79
N LEU A 232 1.91 -2.04 7.70
CA LEU A 232 1.21 -0.83 7.25
C LEU A 232 1.40 0.32 8.25
N TRP A 233 1.39 -0.02 9.54
CA TRP A 233 1.62 0.92 10.62
C TRP A 233 3.06 1.48 10.61
N ASP A 234 4.06 0.66 10.30
CA ASP A 234 5.48 1.05 10.23
C ASP A 234 5.74 2.07 9.13
N VAL A 235 5.02 1.94 8.00
CA VAL A 235 5.05 2.93 6.91
C VAL A 235 4.37 4.23 7.36
N GLY A 236 3.22 4.14 8.02
CA GLY A 236 2.50 5.32 8.51
C GLY A 236 3.23 6.08 9.61
N THR A 237 3.83 5.35 10.57
CA THR A 237 4.58 5.90 11.72
C THR A 237 6.03 6.25 11.41
N PHE A 238 6.51 5.98 10.20
CA PHE A 238 7.81 6.47 9.76
C PHE A 238 7.78 7.99 9.49
N TRP A 239 6.65 8.53 9.03
CA TRP A 239 6.55 9.94 8.66
C TRP A 239 6.22 10.83 9.86
N PRO A 240 6.79 12.05 9.93
CA PRO A 240 6.56 12.95 11.06
C PRO A 240 5.10 13.44 11.10
N ARG A 241 4.63 13.81 12.29
CA ARG A 241 3.28 14.34 12.49
C ARG A 241 3.00 15.64 11.76
N ALA A 242 4.05 16.34 11.32
CA ALA A 242 3.94 17.53 10.47
C ALA A 242 3.11 17.29 9.20
N ALA A 243 3.03 16.04 8.72
CA ALA A 243 2.21 15.70 7.55
C ALA A 243 0.70 15.55 7.86
N HIS A 244 0.31 15.22 9.10
CA HIS A 244 -1.09 15.11 9.53
C HIS A 244 -1.22 15.11 11.06
N PRO A 245 -2.05 15.98 11.67
CA PRO A 245 -2.12 16.14 13.13
C PRO A 245 -2.62 14.88 13.87
N PHE A 246 -3.43 14.04 13.21
CA PHE A 246 -3.87 12.75 13.77
C PHE A 246 -2.99 11.57 13.37
N ALA A 247 -1.85 11.79 12.70
CA ALA A 247 -0.90 10.72 12.46
C ALA A 247 -0.42 10.14 13.81
N PRO A 248 -0.22 8.82 13.89
CA PRO A 248 0.37 8.22 15.08
C PRO A 248 1.77 8.78 15.36
N PRO A 249 2.26 8.71 16.62
CA PRO A 249 3.61 9.16 16.96
C PRO A 249 4.66 8.51 16.05
N CYS A 250 5.59 9.33 15.57
CA CYS A 250 6.61 8.88 14.65
C CYS A 250 7.80 8.30 15.39
N TYR A 251 8.13 7.02 15.18
CA TYR A 251 9.31 6.45 15.82
C TYR A 251 10.62 6.96 15.19
N ALA A 252 10.59 7.42 13.93
CA ALA A 252 11.75 7.98 13.25
C ALA A 252 12.21 9.31 13.86
N GLU A 253 11.29 10.10 14.45
CA GLU A 253 11.61 11.32 15.21
C GLU A 253 12.53 11.04 16.41
N ARG A 254 12.56 9.80 16.90
CA ARG A 254 13.53 9.35 17.91
C ARG A 254 14.69 8.57 17.31
N ALA A 255 14.39 7.56 16.51
CA ALA A 255 15.40 6.62 16.02
C ALA A 255 16.45 7.29 15.11
N VAL A 256 16.04 8.22 14.24
CA VAL A 256 16.95 8.88 13.30
C VAL A 256 17.93 9.81 14.03
N PRO A 257 17.51 10.71 14.94
CA PRO A 257 18.43 11.50 15.74
C PRO A 257 19.37 10.65 16.61
N ASP A 258 18.86 9.62 17.29
CA ASP A 258 19.68 8.75 18.17
C ASP A 258 20.79 8.04 17.37
N LEU A 259 20.45 7.48 16.21
CA LEU A 259 21.42 6.86 15.29
C LEU A 259 22.45 7.89 14.80
N THR A 260 21.99 9.07 14.39
CA THR A 260 22.84 10.17 13.92
C THR A 260 23.82 10.61 15.00
N TRP A 261 23.33 10.82 16.23
CA TRP A 261 24.14 11.23 17.37
C TRP A 261 25.22 10.20 17.70
N ARG A 262 24.85 8.91 17.70
CA ARG A 262 25.78 7.81 17.94
C ARG A 262 26.87 7.77 16.87
N MET A 263 26.52 7.89 15.59
CA MET A 263 27.49 7.91 14.50
C MET A 263 28.44 9.11 14.60
N VAL A 264 27.91 10.32 14.80
CA VAL A 264 28.72 11.55 14.93
C VAL A 264 29.66 11.48 16.12
N THR A 265 29.15 11.09 17.29
CA THR A 265 29.94 11.04 18.53
C THR A 265 31.05 10.00 18.42
N TRP A 266 30.73 8.82 17.90
CA TRP A 266 31.72 7.76 17.71
C TRP A 266 32.80 8.17 16.71
N THR A 267 32.41 8.68 15.54
CA THR A 267 33.38 9.13 14.52
C THR A 267 34.24 10.28 15.02
N ARG A 268 33.69 11.19 15.83
CA ARG A 268 34.47 12.29 16.45
C ARG A 268 35.49 11.77 17.46
N ALA A 269 35.11 10.78 18.26
CA ALA A 269 35.99 10.22 19.29
C ALA A 269 37.10 9.33 18.71
N THR A 270 36.79 8.55 17.66
CA THR A 270 37.72 7.54 17.14
C THR A 270 38.41 7.94 15.83
N GLY A 271 37.86 8.89 15.08
CA GLY A 271 38.27 9.16 13.70
C GLY A 271 38.01 7.98 12.74
N GLY A 272 37.30 6.95 13.18
CA GLY A 272 37.13 5.69 12.45
C GLY A 272 36.09 5.75 11.33
N ARG A 273 35.93 4.61 10.65
CA ARG A 273 34.87 4.35 9.66
C ARG A 273 33.79 3.44 10.25
N LEU A 274 32.57 3.57 9.76
CA LEU A 274 31.39 2.87 10.27
C LEU A 274 30.75 2.01 9.18
N VAL A 275 30.21 0.85 9.55
CA VAL A 275 29.31 0.07 8.68
C VAL A 275 27.92 0.09 9.30
N LEU A 276 26.95 0.63 8.57
CA LEU A 276 25.55 0.64 8.99
C LEU A 276 24.79 -0.47 8.26
N SER A 277 24.32 -1.43 9.04
CA SER A 277 23.57 -2.59 8.56
C SER A 277 22.08 -2.38 8.77
N GLY A 278 21.31 -2.28 7.68
CA GLY A 278 19.88 -1.99 7.68
C GLY A 278 19.06 -3.12 7.07
N HIS A 279 18.34 -3.87 7.90
CA HIS A 279 17.36 -4.87 7.45
C HIS A 279 15.97 -4.26 7.32
N SER A 280 15.26 -4.51 6.21
CA SER A 280 13.86 -4.09 6.03
C SER A 280 13.65 -2.62 6.36
N GLN A 281 12.76 -2.26 7.29
CA GLN A 281 12.55 -0.89 7.74
C GLN A 281 13.82 -0.22 8.31
N GLY A 282 14.75 -1.01 8.87
CA GLY A 282 16.07 -0.52 9.28
C GLY A 282 16.90 0.04 8.12
N SER A 283 16.69 -0.41 6.87
CA SER A 283 17.34 0.20 5.70
C SER A 283 16.83 1.62 5.41
N VAL A 284 15.55 1.89 5.70
CA VAL A 284 14.92 3.20 5.55
C VAL A 284 15.46 4.15 6.63
N LEU A 285 15.52 3.68 7.88
CA LEU A 285 16.14 4.42 8.99
C LEU A 285 17.63 4.69 8.74
N ALA A 286 18.35 3.71 8.20
CA ALA A 286 19.76 3.84 7.88
C ALA A 286 20.01 4.92 6.83
N ALA A 287 19.24 4.91 5.74
CA ALA A 287 19.30 5.95 4.72
C ALA A 287 18.94 7.34 5.30
N ALA A 288 17.85 7.41 6.08
CA ALA A 288 17.41 8.65 6.72
C ALA A 288 18.47 9.22 7.67
N ALA A 289 19.09 8.39 8.51
CA ALA A 289 20.15 8.82 9.42
C ALA A 289 21.43 9.23 8.68
N ALA A 290 21.81 8.53 7.61
CA ALA A 290 22.95 8.90 6.79
C ALA A 290 22.78 10.28 6.14
N TRP A 291 21.57 10.63 5.67
CA TRP A 291 21.26 11.96 5.15
C TRP A 291 21.32 13.09 6.18
N GLN A 292 21.24 12.79 7.48
CA GLN A 292 21.38 13.81 8.54
C GLN A 292 22.85 14.08 8.91
N LEU A 293 23.80 13.25 8.45
CA LEU A 293 25.22 13.44 8.74
C LEU A 293 25.83 14.57 7.91
N LYS A 294 26.78 15.30 8.49
CA LYS A 294 27.64 16.22 7.71
C LYS A 294 28.44 15.45 6.65
N PRO A 295 28.77 16.05 5.49
CA PRO A 295 29.50 15.36 4.42
C PRO A 295 30.81 14.69 4.87
N SER A 296 31.56 15.29 5.80
CA SER A 296 32.82 14.75 6.33
C SER A 296 32.64 13.46 7.15
N VAL A 297 31.48 13.28 7.78
CA VAL A 297 31.12 12.06 8.54
C VAL A 297 30.45 11.05 7.62
N ARG A 298 29.55 11.51 6.73
CA ARG A 298 28.82 10.66 5.78
C ARG A 298 29.75 9.84 4.89
N ARG A 299 30.85 10.44 4.40
CA ARG A 299 31.89 9.77 3.59
C ARG A 299 32.68 8.68 4.33
N ARG A 300 32.47 8.52 5.65
CA ARG A 300 33.10 7.47 6.47
C ARG A 300 32.13 6.32 6.79
N VAL A 301 30.90 6.39 6.30
CA VAL A 301 29.87 5.39 6.51
C VAL A 301 29.77 4.49 5.29
N ALA A 302 29.88 3.19 5.49
CA ALA A 302 29.50 2.16 4.54
C ALA A 302 28.07 1.68 4.86
N LEU A 303 27.25 1.47 3.83
CA LEU A 303 25.88 0.98 3.97
C LEU A 303 25.76 -0.48 3.51
N LEU A 304 25.14 -1.30 4.35
CA LEU A 304 24.71 -2.65 3.99
C LEU A 304 23.20 -2.75 4.18
N THR A 305 22.45 -2.88 3.09
CA THR A 305 20.99 -3.01 3.13
C THR A 305 20.54 -4.39 2.68
N TYR A 306 19.50 -4.93 3.30
CA TYR A 306 18.93 -6.22 2.89
C TYR A 306 17.47 -6.35 3.28
N GLY A 307 16.71 -7.08 2.48
CA GLY A 307 15.25 -7.09 2.55
C GLY A 307 14.65 -5.67 2.40
N SER A 308 15.33 -4.80 1.66
CA SER A 308 15.12 -3.34 1.71
C SER A 308 13.89 -2.89 0.90
N PRO A 309 12.92 -2.19 1.53
CA PRO A 309 11.77 -1.59 0.84
C PRO A 309 12.09 -0.22 0.19
N LEU A 310 13.36 0.21 0.19
CA LEU A 310 13.77 1.58 -0.23
C LEU A 310 13.25 1.93 -1.62
N GLU A 311 13.51 1.10 -2.64
CA GLU A 311 12.97 1.35 -3.98
C GLU A 311 11.53 0.85 -4.10
N ARG A 312 11.31 -0.42 -3.77
CA ARG A 312 10.07 -1.15 -4.10
C ARG A 312 8.82 -0.60 -3.44
N LEU A 313 8.98 0.09 -2.30
CA LEU A 313 7.90 0.74 -1.57
C LEU A 313 8.15 2.25 -1.44
N TYR A 314 9.17 2.66 -0.69
CA TYR A 314 9.36 4.07 -0.35
C TYR A 314 9.63 4.94 -1.58
N GLY A 315 10.49 4.49 -2.50
CA GLY A 315 10.84 5.24 -3.70
C GLY A 315 9.68 5.39 -4.68
N ARG A 316 8.77 4.42 -4.74
CA ARG A 316 7.58 4.50 -5.59
C ARG A 316 6.51 5.42 -5.01
N TRP A 317 6.25 5.33 -3.70
CA TRP A 317 5.16 6.05 -3.05
C TRP A 317 5.57 7.45 -2.56
N PHE A 318 6.85 7.66 -2.26
CA PHE A 318 7.43 8.91 -1.75
C PHE A 318 8.71 9.29 -2.53
N PRO A 319 8.63 9.45 -3.86
CA PRO A 319 9.79 9.65 -4.73
C PRO A 319 10.58 10.94 -4.43
N ALA A 320 9.96 11.93 -3.80
CA ALA A 320 10.68 13.15 -3.37
C ALA A 320 11.75 12.87 -2.31
N HIS A 321 11.55 11.84 -1.47
CA HIS A 321 12.46 11.50 -0.37
C HIS A 321 13.31 10.27 -0.67
N PHE A 322 12.72 9.25 -1.31
CA PHE A 322 13.36 7.96 -1.57
C PHE A 322 13.43 7.61 -3.06
N GLY A 323 13.19 8.57 -3.95
CA GLY A 323 13.27 8.35 -5.39
C GLY A 323 14.71 8.21 -5.89
N PRO A 324 14.87 7.90 -7.19
CA PRO A 324 16.18 7.63 -7.78
C PRO A 324 17.22 8.73 -7.54
N ALA A 325 16.82 10.01 -7.61
CA ALA A 325 17.71 11.14 -7.38
C ALA A 325 18.28 11.17 -5.95
N ALA A 326 17.42 11.05 -4.94
CA ALA A 326 17.81 11.08 -3.53
C ALA A 326 18.73 9.90 -3.18
N LEU A 327 18.38 8.69 -3.63
CA LEU A 327 19.16 7.49 -3.39
C LEU A 327 20.49 7.50 -4.17
N THR A 328 20.53 8.07 -5.37
CA THR A 328 21.79 8.26 -6.12
C THR A 328 22.70 9.26 -5.41
N SER A 329 22.15 10.35 -4.85
CA SER A 329 22.92 11.29 -4.03
C SER A 329 23.53 10.57 -2.82
N LEU A 330 22.73 9.78 -2.10
CA LEU A 330 23.22 9.00 -0.97
C LEU A 330 24.39 8.11 -1.35
N HIS A 331 24.25 7.34 -2.42
CA HIS A 331 25.28 6.43 -2.92
C HIS A 331 26.61 7.13 -3.23
N ARG A 332 26.57 8.36 -3.76
CA ARG A 332 27.78 9.14 -4.07
C ARG A 332 28.45 9.74 -2.83
N GLU A 333 27.74 9.84 -1.72
CA GLU A 333 28.19 10.60 -0.55
C GLU A 333 28.62 9.70 0.62
N VAL A 334 28.24 8.42 0.60
CA VAL A 334 28.71 7.37 1.51
C VAL A 334 30.01 6.74 1.00
N ASP A 335 30.77 6.06 1.86
CA ASP A 335 32.04 5.39 1.49
C ASP A 335 31.79 4.26 0.48
N CYS A 336 30.80 3.42 0.76
CA CYS A 336 30.30 2.41 -0.16
C CYS A 336 28.89 1.95 0.24
N TRP A 337 28.16 1.35 -0.70
CA TRP A 337 26.85 0.77 -0.42
C TRP A 337 26.69 -0.57 -1.13
N ARG A 338 26.25 -1.59 -0.38
CA ARG A 338 25.81 -2.88 -0.90
C ARG A 338 24.39 -3.22 -0.46
N ASN A 339 23.55 -3.63 -1.40
CA ASN A 339 22.20 -4.14 -1.17
C ASN A 339 22.12 -5.63 -1.52
N LEU A 340 21.60 -6.43 -0.60
CA LEU A 340 21.38 -7.87 -0.76
C LEU A 340 19.88 -8.16 -0.80
N TYR A 341 19.41 -8.84 -1.83
CA TYR A 341 18.00 -9.18 -1.97
C TYR A 341 17.80 -10.59 -2.54
N ARG A 342 16.60 -11.12 -2.31
CA ARG A 342 16.13 -12.42 -2.81
C ARG A 342 14.86 -12.19 -3.63
N LEU A 343 14.67 -12.98 -4.67
CA LEU A 343 13.43 -12.90 -5.49
C LEU A 343 12.20 -13.42 -4.75
N THR A 344 12.40 -14.16 -3.66
CA THR A 344 11.36 -14.68 -2.78
C THR A 344 10.83 -13.64 -1.79
N ASP A 345 11.52 -12.51 -1.62
CA ASP A 345 11.11 -11.45 -0.69
C ASP A 345 9.95 -10.63 -1.29
N PRO A 346 8.76 -10.59 -0.65
CA PRO A 346 7.63 -9.82 -1.14
C PRO A 346 7.77 -8.31 -0.93
N ILE A 347 8.67 -7.85 -0.05
CA ILE A 347 8.81 -6.44 0.33
C ILE A 347 10.14 -5.89 -0.16
N GLY A 348 11.22 -6.60 0.16
CA GLY A 348 12.57 -6.26 -0.25
C GLY A 348 12.79 -6.38 -1.76
N GLY A 349 13.77 -5.65 -2.26
CA GLY A 349 14.15 -5.73 -3.66
C GLY A 349 15.45 -4.99 -3.97
N PRO A 350 15.83 -4.96 -5.26
CA PRO A 350 16.94 -4.13 -5.72
C PRO A 350 16.61 -2.64 -5.55
N VAL A 351 17.63 -1.82 -5.28
CA VAL A 351 17.53 -0.35 -5.18
C VAL A 351 17.44 0.28 -6.57
N ARG A 352 18.00 -0.37 -7.61
CA ARG A 352 17.90 0.00 -9.04
C ARG A 352 18.43 1.40 -9.35
N LEU A 353 19.59 1.77 -8.79
CA LEU A 353 20.20 3.05 -9.12
C LEU A 353 20.80 3.04 -10.53
N PRO A 354 20.59 4.10 -11.33
CA PRO A 354 21.15 4.21 -12.67
C PRO A 354 22.65 4.60 -12.63
N GLY A 355 23.47 3.93 -13.42
CA GLY A 355 24.81 4.38 -13.82
C GLY A 355 26.00 3.80 -13.04
N ASP A 356 27.19 3.97 -13.63
CA ASP A 356 28.51 3.47 -13.20
C ASP A 356 29.13 4.30 -12.06
N CYS A 357 28.33 4.72 -11.08
CA CYS A 357 28.79 5.51 -9.94
C CYS A 357 29.56 4.61 -8.95
N GLY A 358 30.70 4.04 -9.32
CA GLY A 358 31.42 3.08 -8.48
C GLY A 358 30.77 1.69 -8.45
N PRO A 359 31.06 0.84 -7.43
CA PRO A 359 30.53 -0.52 -7.36
C PRO A 359 29.00 -0.51 -7.37
N GLN A 360 28.40 -1.40 -8.17
CA GLN A 360 26.94 -1.54 -8.21
C GLN A 360 26.38 -1.72 -6.79
N VAL A 361 25.38 -0.91 -6.41
CA VAL A 361 24.73 -1.04 -5.10
C VAL A 361 24.12 -2.41 -4.95
N ASP A 362 23.37 -2.86 -5.95
CA ASP A 362 22.71 -4.15 -5.92
C ASP A 362 23.69 -5.28 -6.22
N ARG A 363 23.74 -6.29 -5.35
CA ARG A 363 24.30 -7.60 -5.70
C ARG A 363 23.33 -8.34 -6.62
N ALA A 364 23.81 -9.26 -7.45
CA ALA A 364 22.95 -10.24 -8.10
C ALA A 364 22.03 -10.95 -7.07
N PRO A 365 20.77 -11.28 -7.44
CA PRO A 365 19.82 -11.88 -6.52
C PRO A 365 20.41 -13.12 -5.82
N LEU A 366 20.28 -13.19 -4.50
CA LEU A 366 20.72 -14.35 -3.74
C LEU A 366 19.72 -15.50 -3.89
N LYS A 367 20.22 -16.74 -4.00
CA LYS A 367 19.40 -17.95 -3.99
C LYS A 367 18.74 -18.13 -2.63
N ASP A 368 17.53 -18.68 -2.63
CA ASP A 368 16.72 -18.93 -1.44
C ASP A 368 15.92 -20.22 -1.56
N PRO A 369 16.38 -21.34 -0.96
CA PRO A 369 17.59 -21.53 -0.13
C PRO A 369 18.90 -21.56 -0.93
N LEU A 370 20.08 -21.65 -0.29
CA LEU A 370 21.35 -21.76 -1.02
C LEU A 370 21.54 -23.13 -1.70
N ALA A 371 20.94 -24.18 -1.13
CA ALA A 371 20.85 -25.53 -1.71
C ALA A 371 19.50 -26.18 -1.37
N TYR A 372 19.08 -27.20 -2.12
CA TYR A 372 17.87 -27.98 -1.85
C TYR A 372 17.96 -28.82 -0.58
N GLY A 373 19.15 -29.20 -0.16
CA GLY A 373 19.36 -30.00 1.04
C GLY A 373 20.48 -29.44 1.89
N ARG A 374 20.74 -30.13 3.00
CA ARG A 374 21.96 -29.91 3.75
C ARG A 374 23.13 -30.52 2.97
N THR A 375 24.16 -29.74 2.72
CA THR A 375 25.43 -30.20 2.16
C THR A 375 26.54 -29.95 3.17
N GLN A 376 27.75 -30.47 2.93
CA GLN A 376 28.91 -30.12 3.78
C GLN A 376 29.19 -28.61 3.78
N GLU A 377 29.00 -27.95 2.63
CA GLU A 377 29.16 -26.50 2.49
C GLU A 377 27.97 -25.70 3.04
N HIS A 378 26.78 -26.31 3.07
CA HIS A 378 25.53 -25.70 3.53
C HIS A 378 24.82 -26.62 4.55
N PRO A 379 25.36 -26.74 5.78
CA PRO A 379 24.82 -27.67 6.77
C PRO A 379 23.51 -27.19 7.40
N LEU A 380 23.18 -25.90 7.25
CA LEU A 380 21.95 -25.30 7.76
C LEU A 380 20.84 -25.37 6.69
N PRO A 381 19.58 -25.60 7.10
CA PRO A 381 18.44 -25.73 6.20
C PRO A 381 18.06 -24.45 5.45
#